data_AF-A0A2V5TSK5-F1
#
_entry.id   AF-A0A2V5TSK5-F1
#
_cell.length_a   1.000
_cell.length_b   1.000
_cell.length_c   1.000
_cell.angle_alpha   90.00
_cell.angle_beta   90.00
_cell.angle_gamma   90.00
#
_symmetry.space_group_name_H-M   'P 1'
#
loop_
_entity.id
_entity.type
_entity.pdbx_description
1 polymer ?
#
loop_
_entity_poly.entity_id
_entity_poly.type
_entity_poly.pdbx_seq_one_letter_code
_entity_poly.pdbx_strand_id
1 'polypeptide(L)'
;MTPSGIIIGLAIVGIALHMLFFYRLQRDCHREWVRLGPPNPFLPNDAKSGWEITKYILTGCFERLPDKQLVKLGRPLRYYEWFYIIAFLMFTLLFFYYLVR
;
A
#
# COMPACT_ATOMS: atom_id res chain seq x y z
N MET A 1 -11.98 -16.92 -17.18
CA MET A 1 -11.65 -15.97 -16.08
C MET A 1 -11.86 -14.58 -16.63
N THR A 2 -12.82 -13.80 -16.12
CA THR A 2 -13.13 -12.47 -16.68
C THR A 2 -12.09 -11.44 -16.22
N PRO A 3 -11.81 -10.39 -17.02
CA PRO A 3 -10.89 -9.31 -16.63
C PRO A 3 -11.26 -8.68 -15.29
N SER A 4 -12.56 -8.56 -15.01
CA SER A 4 -13.09 -8.08 -13.72
C SER A 4 -12.71 -8.97 -12.53
N GLY A 5 -12.75 -10.30 -12.69
CA GLY A 5 -12.38 -11.24 -11.63
C GLY A 5 -10.89 -11.16 -11.26
N ILE A 6 -10.02 -10.88 -12.23
CA ILE A 6 -8.57 -10.70 -12.00
C ILE A 6 -8.32 -9.43 -11.17
N ILE A 7 -8.99 -8.33 -11.51
CA ILE A 7 -8.86 -7.05 -10.80
C ILE A 7 -9.35 -7.18 -9.36
N ILE A 8 -10.52 -7.80 -9.15
CA ILE A 8 -11.08 -8.02 -7.82
C ILE A 8 -10.16 -8.92 -6.98
N GLY A 9 -9.65 -10.01 -7.57
CA GLY A 9 -8.71 -10.91 -6.91
C GLY A 9 -7.43 -10.19 -6.47
N LEU A 10 -6.84 -9.36 -7.34
CA LEU A 10 -5.68 -8.53 -7.02
C LEU A 10 -5.98 -7.56 -5.89
N ALA A 11 -7.13 -6.87 -5.92
CA ALA A 11 -7.53 -5.94 -4.88
C ALA A 11 -7.66 -6.63 -3.52
N ILE A 12 -8.28 -7.81 -3.46
CA ILE A 12 -8.40 -8.61 -2.22
C ILE A 12 -7.01 -8.98 -1.69
N VAL A 13 -6.12 -9.45 -2.56
CA VAL A 13 -4.74 -9.80 -2.17
C VAL A 13 -3.99 -8.57 -1.64
N GLY A 14 -4.10 -7.43 -2.31
CA GLY A 14 -3.50 -6.17 -1.89
C GLY A 14 -4.00 -5.71 -0.51
N ILE A 15 -5.32 -5.76 -0.29
CA ILE A 15 -5.94 -5.42 1.00
C ILE A 15 -5.45 -6.38 2.10
N ALA A 16 -5.43 -7.68 1.82
CA ALA A 16 -4.98 -8.68 2.79
C ALA A 16 -3.50 -8.47 3.18
N LEU A 17 -2.63 -8.15 2.22
CA LEU A 17 -1.22 -7.84 2.48
C LEU A 17 -1.07 -6.58 3.34
N HIS A 18 -1.84 -5.53 3.07
CA HIS A 18 -1.84 -4.32 3.90
C HIS A 18 -2.30 -4.61 5.33
N MET A 19 -3.43 -5.30 5.50
CA MET A 19 -3.94 -5.67 6.81
C MET A 19 -2.92 -6.50 7.60
N LEU A 20 -2.29 -7.48 6.96
CA LEU A 20 -1.28 -8.32 7.60
C LEU A 20 0.00 -7.53 7.95
N PHE A 21 0.43 -6.61 7.08
CA PHE A 21 1.55 -5.73 7.33
C PHE A 21 1.28 -4.80 8.52
N PHE A 22 0.11 -4.16 8.56
CA PHE A 22 -0.28 -3.27 9.66
C PHE A 22 -0.43 -4.01 10.97
N TYR A 23 -1.07 -5.18 10.96
CA TYR A 23 -1.20 -6.01 12.15
C TYR A 23 0.16 -6.36 12.76
N ARG A 24 1.13 -6.78 11.94
CA ARG A 24 2.48 -7.09 12.41
C ARG A 24 3.26 -5.84 12.80
N LEU A 25 3.13 -4.74 12.06
CA LEU A 25 3.77 -3.47 12.39
C LEU A 25 3.26 -2.94 13.76
N GLN A 26 1.96 -3.05 14.02
CA GLN A 26 1.35 -2.69 15.30
C GLN A 26 1.83 -3.58 16.45
N ARG A 27 1.90 -4.90 16.23
CA ARG A 27 2.27 -5.89 17.26
C ARG A 27 3.76 -5.88 17.58
N ASP A 28 4.60 -5.95 16.55
CA ASP A 28 6.03 -6.25 16.69
C ASP A 28 6.91 -4.99 16.58
N CYS A 29 6.37 -3.88 16.05
CA CYS A 29 7.09 -2.62 15.83
C CYS A 29 6.26 -1.40 16.30
N HIS A 30 5.63 -1.51 17.48
CA HIS A 30 4.69 -0.53 18.01
C HIS A 30 5.19 0.93 18.01
N ARG A 31 6.49 1.14 18.26
CA ARG A 31 7.09 2.50 18.23
C ARG A 31 7.00 3.13 16.84
N GLU A 32 7.23 2.35 15.79
CA GLU A 32 7.12 2.84 14.41
C GLU A 32 5.65 3.00 14.01
N TRP A 33 4.76 2.12 14.49
CA TRP A 33 3.31 2.24 14.31
C TRP A 33 2.76 3.55 14.88
N VAL A 34 3.13 3.91 16.12
CA VAL A 34 2.72 5.17 16.75
C VAL A 34 3.31 6.38 16.01
N ARG A 35 4.55 6.27 15.52
CA ARG A 35 5.21 7.33 14.73
C ARG A 35 4.50 7.60 13.40
N LEU A 36 4.06 6.55 12.70
CA LEU A 36 3.34 6.66 11.43
C LEU A 36 1.90 7.17 11.63
N GLY A 37 1.37 7.03 12.85
CA GLY A 37 0.00 7.34 13.19
C GLY A 37 -0.91 6.17 12.78
N PRO A 38 -1.72 5.62 13.71
CA PRO A 38 -2.64 4.54 13.35
C PRO A 38 -3.63 5.06 12.29
N PRO A 39 -3.82 4.36 11.17
CA PRO A 39 -4.93 4.63 10.27
C PRO A 39 -6.21 4.36 11.06
N ASN A 40 -7.00 5.41 11.29
CA ASN A 40 -8.24 5.33 12.04
C ASN A 40 -9.39 5.60 11.06
N PRO A 41 -10.09 4.54 10.59
CA PRO A 41 -11.09 4.62 9.51
C PRO A 41 -12.28 5.56 9.80
N PHE A 42 -12.36 6.11 11.01
CA PHE A 42 -13.41 7.01 11.47
C PHE A 42 -12.96 8.47 11.64
N LEU A 43 -11.69 8.81 11.38
CA LEU A 43 -11.18 10.17 11.48
C LEU A 43 -10.83 10.76 10.10
N PRO A 44 -11.28 11.99 9.78
CA PRO A 44 -10.99 12.65 8.49
C PRO A 44 -9.50 12.98 8.24
N ASN A 45 -8.63 12.72 9.23
CA ASN A 45 -7.17 12.80 9.09
C ASN A 45 -6.57 11.57 8.36
N ASP A 46 -7.40 10.61 7.95
CA ASP A 46 -6.96 9.32 7.39
C ASP A 46 -6.28 9.40 6.03
N ALA A 47 -6.57 10.42 5.23
CA ALA A 47 -5.86 10.62 3.97
C ALA A 47 -4.38 10.93 4.20
N LYS A 48 -4.04 11.65 5.28
CA LYS A 48 -2.67 12.02 5.60
C LYS A 48 -1.89 10.85 6.21
N SER A 49 -2.47 10.16 7.19
CA SER A 49 -1.86 8.94 7.77
C SER A 49 -1.76 7.83 6.75
N GLY A 50 -2.80 7.62 5.94
CA GLY A 50 -2.79 6.70 4.81
C GLY A 50 -1.67 7.04 3.82
N TRP A 51 -1.52 8.33 3.46
CA TRP A 51 -0.44 8.77 2.58
C TRP A 51 0.95 8.57 3.18
N GLU A 52 1.16 8.87 4.47
CA GLU A 52 2.44 8.64 5.15
C GLU A 52 2.81 7.15 5.18
N ILE A 53 1.83 6.27 5.38
CA ILE A 53 2.02 4.82 5.35
C ILE A 53 2.35 4.33 3.94
N THR A 54 1.60 4.76 2.92
CA THR A 54 1.90 4.43 1.52
C THR A 54 3.30 4.92 1.14
N LYS A 55 3.66 6.15 1.52
CA LYS A 55 5.00 6.70 1.31
C LYS A 55 6.07 5.90 2.05
N TYR A 56 5.80 5.45 3.28
CA TYR A 56 6.71 4.61 4.06
C TYR A 56 6.99 3.26 3.38
N ILE A 57 5.95 2.64 2.80
CA ILE A 57 6.05 1.39 2.05
C ILE A 57 6.79 1.63 0.72
N LEU A 58 6.42 2.65 -0.05
CA LEU A 58 7.02 2.96 -1.35
C LEU A 58 8.51 3.28 -1.27
N THR A 59 8.90 4.05 -0.25
CA THR A 59 10.30 4.43 -0.01
C THR A 59 11.14 3.28 0.58
N GLY A 60 10.50 2.18 1.00
CA GLY A 60 11.19 1.04 1.60
C GLY A 60 11.71 1.32 3.00
N CYS A 61 11.18 2.32 3.72
CA CYS A 61 11.61 2.63 5.08
C CYS A 61 11.45 1.44 6.05
N PHE A 62 10.51 0.53 5.77
CA PHE A 62 10.32 -0.71 6.53
C PHE A 62 11.54 -1.63 6.51
N GLU A 63 12.47 -1.52 5.54
CA GLU A 63 13.67 -2.37 5.47
C GLU A 63 14.63 -2.16 6.64
N ARG A 64 14.49 -1.03 7.35
CA ARG A 64 15.28 -0.71 8.57
C ARG A 64 14.71 -1.32 9.83
N LEU A 65 13.54 -1.97 9.77
CA LEU A 65 12.91 -2.56 10.94
C LEU A 65 13.65 -3.82 11.39
N PRO A 66 13.73 -4.07 12.71
CA PRO A 66 14.46 -5.21 13.26
C PRO A 66 13.81 -6.56 12.89
N ASP A 67 12.50 -6.58 12.62
CA ASP A 67 11.80 -7.80 12.23
C ASP A 67 11.97 -8.14 10.74
N LYS A 68 12.85 -9.11 10.47
CA LYS A 68 13.11 -9.62 9.11
C LYS A 68 11.88 -10.25 8.45
N GLN A 69 10.91 -10.77 9.22
CA GLN A 69 9.69 -11.32 8.65
C GLN A 69 8.78 -10.20 8.12
N LEU A 70 8.65 -9.12 8.88
CA LEU A 70 7.94 -7.92 8.45
C LEU A 70 8.59 -7.32 7.19
N VAL A 71 9.93 -7.26 7.14
CA VAL A 71 10.67 -6.81 5.94
C VAL A 71 10.37 -7.71 4.74
N LYS A 72 10.37 -9.03 4.93
CA LYS A 72 10.04 -9.99 3.86
C LYS A 72 8.61 -9.81 3.34
N LEU A 73 7.68 -9.38 4.19
CA LEU A 73 6.29 -9.10 3.82
C LEU A 73 6.11 -7.70 3.20
N GLY A 74 6.88 -6.71 3.65
CA GLY A 74 6.87 -5.35 3.10
C GLY A 74 7.40 -5.27 1.67
N ARG A 75 8.35 -6.14 1.28
CA ARG A 75 8.88 -6.20 -0.09
C ARG A 75 7.82 -6.48 -1.16
N PRO A 76 7.04 -7.58 -1.10
CA PRO A 76 5.98 -7.84 -2.07
C PRO A 76 4.90 -6.74 -2.02
N LEU A 77 4.62 -6.19 -0.83
CA LEU A 77 3.68 -5.07 -0.69
C LEU A 77 4.18 -3.82 -1.44
N ARG A 78 5.46 -3.48 -1.32
CA ARG A 78 6.08 -2.37 -2.07
C ARG A 78 6.01 -2.60 -3.58
N TYR A 79 6.28 -3.82 -4.06
CA TYR A 79 6.13 -4.12 -5.50
C TYR A 79 4.68 -3.99 -5.96
N TYR A 80 3.71 -4.43 -5.15
CA TYR A 80 2.29 -4.29 -5.43
C TYR A 80 1.88 -2.81 -5.53
N GLU A 81 2.32 -1.97 -4.58
CA GLU A 81 2.08 -0.52 -4.59
C GLU A 81 2.66 0.15 -5.84
N TRP A 82 3.93 -0.14 -6.18
CA TRP A 82 4.56 0.39 -7.40
C TRP A 82 3.83 -0.06 -8.67
N PHE A 83 3.42 -1.31 -8.74
CA PHE A 83 2.63 -1.83 -9.86
C PHE A 83 1.31 -1.06 -10.00
N TYR A 84 0.61 -0.80 -8.89
CA TYR A 84 -0.65 -0.07 -8.90
C TYR A 84 -0.47 1.38 -9.37
N ILE A 85 0.57 2.08 -8.90
CA ILE A 85 0.89 3.44 -9.33
C ILE A 85 1.19 3.48 -10.84
N ILE A 86 2.01 2.55 -11.35
CA ILE A 86 2.34 2.49 -12.77
C ILE A 86 1.10 2.21 -13.62
N ALA A 87 0.26 1.26 -13.20
CA ALA A 87 -0.99 0.93 -13.88
C ALA A 87 -1.95 2.13 -13.92
N PHE A 88 -2.09 2.84 -12.79
CA PHE A 88 -2.92 4.06 -12.71
C PHE A 88 -2.36 5.18 -13.60
N LEU A 89 -1.05 5.36 -13.62
CA LEU A 89 -0.40 6.38 -14.45
C LEU A 89 -0.57 6.08 -15.95
N MET A 90 -0.40 4.82 -16.36
CA MET A 90 -0.66 4.38 -17.74
C MET A 90 -2.12 4.63 -18.14
N PHE A 91 -3.08 4.25 -17.28
CA PHE A 91 -4.49 4.49 -17.52
C PHE A 91 -4.79 5.98 -17.68
N THR A 92 -4.25 6.81 -16.78
CA THR A 92 -4.45 8.27 -16.79
C THR A 92 -3.87 8.90 -18.07
N LEU A 93 -2.66 8.52 -18.47
CA LEU A 93 -2.03 9.00 -19.71
C LEU A 93 -2.85 8.61 -20.95
N LEU A 94 -3.31 7.36 -21.02
CA LEU A 94 -4.19 6.89 -22.09
C LEU A 94 -5.50 7.68 -22.10
N PHE A 95 -6.13 7.85 -20.94
CA PHE A 95 -7.37 8.61 -20.80
C PHE A 95 -7.23 10.04 -21.33
N PHE A 96 -6.18 10.76 -20.92
CA PHE A 96 -5.92 12.12 -21.44
C PHE A 96 -5.60 12.13 -22.93
N TYR A 97 -4.85 11.14 -23.43
CA TYR A 97 -4.57 11.02 -24.86
C TYR A 97 -5.87 10.87 -25.69
N TYR A 98 -6.83 10.06 -25.21
CA TYR A 98 -8.14 9.91 -25.84
C TYR A 98 -9.07 11.11 -25.63
N LEU A 99 -8.90 11.89 -24.56
CA LEU A 99 -9.71 13.08 -24.32
C LEU A 99 -9.28 14.27 -25.20
N VAL A 100 -7.97 14.37 -25.47
CA VAL A 100 -7.38 15.47 -26.24
C VAL A 100 -7.47 15.24 -27.75
N ARG A 101 -7.68 14.00 -28.19
CA ARG A 101 -7.81 13.61 -29.59
C ARG A 101 -9.28 13.44 -29.99
#